data_AF-A0A2E2ZFY1-F1
#
_entry.id   AF-A0A2E2ZFY1-F1
#
_cell.length_a   1.000
_cell.length_b   1.000
_cell.length_c   1.000
_cell.angle_alpha   90.00
_cell.angle_beta   90.00
_cell.angle_gamma   90.00
#
_symmetry.space_group_name_H-M   'P 1'
#
loop_
_entity.id
_entity.type
_entity.pdbx_description
1 polymer ?
#
loop_
_entity_poly.entity_id
_entity_poly.type
_entity_poly.pdbx_seq_one_letter_code
_entity_poly.pdbx_strand_id
1 'polypeptide(L)'
;MAEVKHVSIDTPIEEILNIIDEDAGVIIDDYLDSDQIASIKNDLEPYLATTRKGKDQFTGFETKRVGALMARSETCQQLALDPMINQMAASFLEPYCESYQLHFTSAIEIGPGESSQILHRDRGVWGGYIPRKIETQFSTVWAINDFTKENGATQLVPGSHKWDKNRQPEIDEIAYAEMKAGSVFIYTGSVLHGGGTNSTDESRLGVFLHYAPSWLRQEENQYLSCPPEVAEKFSPELRSLIGYSKGGYVLGFFSDPNDKEGKLESVSPEKIFGESKDKFESLATPENLVKESTK
;
A
#
# COMPACT_ATOMS: atom_id res chain seq x y z
N MET A 1 -14.75 -6.42 -23.92
CA MET A 1 -13.93 -5.44 -23.18
C MET A 1 -13.46 -6.15 -21.92
N ALA A 2 -12.25 -5.87 -21.47
CA ALA A 2 -11.74 -6.39 -20.21
C ALA A 2 -12.57 -5.86 -19.03
N GLU A 3 -12.70 -6.68 -17.99
CA GLU A 3 -13.45 -6.37 -16.77
C GLU A 3 -12.59 -6.76 -15.56
N VAL A 4 -12.80 -6.07 -14.43
CA VAL A 4 -12.18 -6.44 -13.15
C VAL A 4 -13.14 -7.40 -12.44
N LYS A 5 -12.63 -8.50 -11.88
CA LYS A 5 -13.48 -9.45 -11.14
C LYS A 5 -13.92 -8.84 -9.81
N HIS A 6 -15.19 -9.04 -9.48
CA HIS A 6 -15.81 -8.67 -8.22
C HIS A 6 -16.06 -9.90 -7.36
N VAL A 7 -15.84 -9.77 -6.05
CA VAL A 7 -16.07 -10.81 -5.06
C VAL A 7 -16.69 -10.22 -3.79
N SER A 8 -17.36 -11.05 -2.98
CA SER A 8 -17.85 -10.62 -1.66
C SER A 8 -16.76 -10.75 -0.60
N ILE A 9 -16.92 -10.06 0.54
CA ILE A 9 -16.02 -10.14 1.70
C ILE A 9 -15.91 -11.56 2.29
N ASP A 10 -16.90 -12.42 2.08
CA ASP A 10 -16.90 -13.82 2.54
C ASP A 10 -16.09 -14.77 1.64
N THR A 11 -15.56 -14.26 0.51
CA THR A 11 -14.79 -15.07 -0.45
C THR A 11 -13.49 -15.54 0.19
N PRO A 12 -13.14 -16.84 0.12
CA PRO A 12 -11.90 -17.34 0.71
C PRO A 12 -10.66 -16.63 0.15
N ILE A 13 -9.73 -16.28 1.03
CA ILE A 13 -8.47 -15.59 0.67
C ILE A 13 -7.72 -16.31 -0.45
N GLU A 14 -7.68 -17.64 -0.45
CA GLU A 14 -7.03 -18.43 -1.50
C GLU A 14 -7.65 -18.17 -2.89
N GLU A 15 -8.97 -18.04 -2.97
CA GLU A 15 -9.68 -17.74 -4.21
C GLU A 15 -9.36 -16.31 -4.70
N ILE A 16 -9.31 -15.35 -3.78
CA ILE A 16 -8.92 -13.97 -4.08
C ILE A 16 -7.47 -13.91 -4.59
N LEU A 17 -6.55 -14.62 -3.95
CA LEU A 17 -5.14 -14.70 -4.37
C LEU A 17 -4.99 -15.38 -5.74
N ASN A 18 -5.81 -16.37 -6.06
CA ASN A 18 -5.84 -16.98 -7.39
C ASN A 18 -6.28 -15.98 -8.46
N ILE A 19 -7.31 -15.16 -8.17
CA ILE A 19 -7.71 -14.06 -9.07
C ILE A 19 -6.56 -13.07 -9.25
N ILE A 20 -5.87 -12.71 -8.18
CA ILE A 20 -4.71 -11.80 -8.25
C ILE A 20 -3.56 -12.41 -9.07
N ASP A 21 -3.29 -13.71 -8.99
CA ASP A 21 -2.29 -14.33 -9.86
C ASP A 21 -2.72 -14.26 -11.34
N GLU A 22 -3.98 -14.55 -11.65
CA GLU A 22 -4.50 -14.56 -13.02
C GLU A 22 -4.53 -13.15 -13.63
N ASP A 23 -5.17 -12.21 -12.91
CA ASP A 23 -5.61 -10.92 -13.45
C ASP A 23 -4.83 -9.74 -12.87
N ALA A 24 -4.10 -9.93 -11.77
CA ALA A 24 -3.39 -8.89 -11.02
C ALA A 24 -4.26 -7.76 -10.47
N GLY A 25 -5.58 -7.96 -10.42
CA GLY A 25 -6.48 -7.10 -9.66
C GLY A 25 -7.86 -7.72 -9.43
N VAL A 26 -8.50 -7.31 -8.34
CA VAL A 26 -9.80 -7.81 -7.87
C VAL A 26 -10.48 -6.74 -7.02
N ILE A 27 -11.81 -6.68 -7.08
CA ILE A 27 -12.63 -5.79 -6.24
C ILE A 27 -13.35 -6.63 -5.20
N ILE A 28 -13.26 -6.23 -3.93
CA ILE A 28 -14.12 -6.74 -2.86
C ILE A 28 -15.21 -5.69 -2.60
N ASP A 29 -16.45 -6.07 -2.87
CA ASP A 29 -17.60 -5.17 -2.77
C ASP A 29 -18.04 -4.97 -1.30
N ASP A 30 -18.61 -3.80 -1.02
CA ASP A 30 -19.30 -3.47 0.23
C ASP A 30 -18.47 -3.76 1.50
N TYR A 31 -17.17 -3.46 1.47
CA TYR A 31 -16.24 -3.77 2.56
C TYR A 31 -16.35 -2.80 3.75
N LEU A 32 -16.52 -1.51 3.49
CA LEU A 32 -16.65 -0.46 4.50
C LEU A 32 -18.09 -0.05 4.70
N ASP A 33 -18.45 0.24 5.95
CA ASP A 33 -19.73 0.85 6.26
C ASP A 33 -19.72 2.38 6.06
N SER A 34 -20.92 2.98 6.16
CA SER A 34 -21.09 4.42 5.98
C SER A 34 -20.39 5.27 7.04
N ASP A 35 -20.20 4.73 8.25
CA ASP A 35 -19.61 5.45 9.38
C ASP A 35 -18.08 5.53 9.20
N GLN A 36 -17.45 4.44 8.74
CA GLN A 36 -16.05 4.43 8.33
C GLN A 36 -15.79 5.41 7.18
N ILE A 37 -16.62 5.40 6.14
CA ILE A 37 -16.52 6.34 5.02
C ILE A 37 -16.64 7.79 5.50
N ALA A 38 -17.62 8.08 6.38
CA ALA A 38 -17.82 9.42 6.93
C ALA A 38 -16.63 9.87 7.79
N SER A 39 -16.07 8.97 8.59
CA SER A 39 -14.91 9.25 9.45
C SER A 39 -13.68 9.60 8.63
N ILE A 40 -13.40 8.84 7.56
CA ILE A 40 -12.31 9.14 6.62
C ILE A 40 -12.51 10.51 5.97
N LYS A 41 -13.73 10.83 5.51
CA LYS A 41 -14.02 12.15 4.90
C LYS A 41 -13.76 13.28 5.89
N ASN A 42 -14.23 13.14 7.12
CA ASN A 42 -14.08 14.16 8.17
C ASN A 42 -12.61 14.36 8.57
N ASP A 43 -11.86 13.27 8.74
CA ASP A 43 -10.43 13.33 9.09
C ASP A 43 -9.59 14.02 8.01
N LEU A 44 -9.94 13.79 6.73
CA LEU A 44 -9.16 14.24 5.59
C LEU A 44 -9.59 15.60 5.03
N GLU A 45 -10.80 16.08 5.32
CA GLU A 45 -11.35 17.35 4.82
C GLU A 45 -10.38 18.54 5.03
N PRO A 46 -9.78 18.76 6.22
CA PRO A 46 -8.94 19.94 6.44
C PRO A 46 -7.71 19.97 5.54
N TYR A 47 -7.23 18.78 5.15
CA TYR A 47 -6.08 18.62 4.27
C TYR A 47 -6.49 18.70 2.80
N LEU A 48 -7.60 18.09 2.40
CA LEU A 48 -8.11 18.12 1.03
C LEU A 48 -8.58 19.53 0.62
N ALA A 49 -9.14 20.31 1.56
CA ALA A 49 -9.59 21.68 1.32
C ALA A 49 -8.44 22.63 0.96
N THR A 50 -7.23 22.38 1.47
CA THR A 50 -6.07 23.28 1.35
C THR A 50 -4.97 22.74 0.44
N THR A 51 -5.00 21.44 0.13
CA THR A 51 -4.00 20.80 -0.74
C THR A 51 -4.07 21.36 -2.16
N ARG A 52 -2.91 21.69 -2.70
CA ARG A 52 -2.77 22.16 -4.07
C ARG A 52 -2.90 20.98 -5.03
N LYS A 53 -3.47 21.27 -6.20
CA LYS A 53 -3.49 20.32 -7.31
C LYS A 53 -2.06 20.01 -7.79
N GLY A 54 -1.89 18.87 -8.45
CA GLY A 54 -0.63 18.50 -9.10
C GLY A 54 -0.24 19.49 -10.21
N LYS A 55 0.96 19.28 -10.75
CA LYS A 55 1.62 20.26 -11.64
C LYS A 55 2.05 19.68 -12.99
N ASP A 56 1.78 18.40 -13.21
CA ASP A 56 2.19 17.65 -14.38
C ASP A 56 1.23 16.50 -14.67
N GLN A 57 1.45 15.80 -15.79
CA GLN A 57 0.61 14.69 -16.25
C GLN A 57 0.61 13.47 -15.31
N PHE A 58 1.63 13.32 -14.46
CA PHE A 58 1.69 12.20 -13.54
C PHE A 58 0.93 12.52 -12.25
N THR A 59 1.19 13.68 -11.67
CA THR A 59 0.54 14.14 -10.44
C THR A 59 -0.91 14.57 -10.66
N GLY A 60 -1.26 14.99 -11.88
CA GLY A 60 -2.60 15.41 -12.33
C GLY A 60 -2.83 16.91 -12.13
N PHE A 61 -3.34 17.62 -13.13
CA PHE A 61 -3.57 19.07 -13.05
C PHE A 61 -4.80 19.45 -12.23
N GLU A 62 -5.73 18.52 -12.09
CA GLU A 62 -7.00 18.63 -11.35
C GLU A 62 -7.07 17.59 -10.20
N THR A 63 -5.95 16.93 -9.91
CA THR A 63 -5.81 15.92 -8.85
C THR A 63 -5.17 16.51 -7.60
N LYS A 64 -5.76 16.25 -6.42
CA LYS A 64 -5.13 16.50 -5.12
C LYS A 64 -4.64 15.20 -4.50
N ARG A 65 -3.50 15.25 -3.81
CA ARG A 65 -2.88 14.10 -3.15
C ARG A 65 -2.50 14.48 -1.72
N VAL A 66 -3.09 13.80 -0.75
CA VAL A 66 -2.89 14.01 0.68
C VAL A 66 -2.18 12.78 1.24
N GLY A 67 -0.93 12.91 1.68
CA GLY A 67 -0.18 11.84 2.35
C GLY A 67 -0.30 11.89 3.88
N ALA A 68 0.63 11.22 4.56
CA ALA A 68 0.72 11.10 6.02
C ALA A 68 -0.58 10.59 6.66
N LEU A 69 -1.27 9.65 6.00
CA LEU A 69 -2.61 9.23 6.41
C LEU A 69 -2.60 8.61 7.81
N MET A 70 -1.53 7.87 8.16
CA MET A 70 -1.39 7.27 9.49
C MET A 70 -1.33 8.33 10.59
N ALA A 71 -0.80 9.53 10.32
CA ALA A 71 -0.79 10.63 11.28
C ALA A 71 -2.09 11.44 11.31
N ARG A 72 -2.99 11.25 10.33
CA ARG A 72 -4.13 12.14 10.07
C ARG A 72 -5.50 11.50 10.27
N SER A 73 -5.60 10.18 10.19
CA SER A 73 -6.87 9.47 10.32
C SER A 73 -6.69 8.14 11.04
N GLU A 74 -7.38 7.98 12.16
CA GLU A 74 -7.43 6.71 12.91
C GLU A 74 -8.14 5.63 12.08
N THR A 75 -9.16 6.00 11.31
CA THR A 75 -9.84 5.05 10.41
C THR A 75 -8.88 4.53 9.34
N CYS A 76 -8.04 5.39 8.76
CA CYS A 76 -6.99 4.92 7.83
C CYS A 76 -5.98 3.98 8.51
N GLN A 77 -5.65 4.19 9.79
CA GLN A 77 -4.80 3.25 10.54
C GLN A 77 -5.46 1.88 10.66
N GLN A 78 -6.77 1.82 10.92
CA GLN A 78 -7.53 0.58 10.97
C GLN A 78 -7.54 -0.13 9.61
N LEU A 79 -7.71 0.61 8.50
CA LEU A 79 -7.60 0.04 7.15
C LEU A 79 -6.21 -0.51 6.84
N ALA A 80 -5.15 0.18 7.28
CA ALA A 80 -3.77 -0.30 7.12
C ALA A 80 -3.49 -1.57 7.94
N LEU A 81 -4.23 -1.76 9.04
CA LEU A 81 -4.14 -2.93 9.90
C LEU A 81 -5.20 -3.99 9.62
N ASP A 82 -6.01 -3.84 8.56
CA ASP A 82 -7.10 -4.76 8.27
C ASP A 82 -6.58 -6.22 8.21
N PRO A 83 -7.13 -7.15 9.02
CA PRO A 83 -6.58 -8.50 9.12
C PRO A 83 -6.61 -9.29 7.81
N MET A 84 -7.66 -9.14 7.01
CA MET A 84 -7.83 -9.87 5.75
C MET A 84 -6.86 -9.33 4.70
N ILE A 85 -6.77 -8.00 4.58
CA ILE A 85 -5.81 -7.33 3.69
C ILE A 85 -4.37 -7.69 4.06
N ASN A 86 -4.02 -7.63 5.35
CA ASN A 86 -2.66 -7.94 5.82
C ASN A 86 -2.32 -9.43 5.67
N GLN A 87 -3.29 -10.34 5.83
CA GLN A 87 -3.09 -11.74 5.52
C GLN A 87 -2.85 -11.96 4.02
N MET A 88 -3.63 -11.33 3.14
CA MET A 88 -3.41 -11.39 1.69
C MET A 88 -2.06 -10.81 1.27
N ALA A 89 -1.69 -9.63 1.80
CA ALA A 89 -0.40 -9.00 1.53
C ALA A 89 0.77 -9.89 2.00
N ALA A 90 0.65 -10.48 3.20
CA ALA A 90 1.64 -11.42 3.71
C ALA A 90 1.81 -12.63 2.78
N SER A 91 0.72 -13.31 2.45
CA SER A 91 0.75 -14.51 1.59
C SER A 91 1.24 -14.21 0.17
N PHE A 92 0.85 -13.07 -0.40
CA PHE A 92 1.27 -12.68 -1.75
C PHE A 92 2.77 -12.31 -1.81
N LEU A 93 3.29 -11.63 -0.78
CA LEU A 93 4.67 -11.15 -0.76
C LEU A 93 5.66 -12.14 -0.13
N GLU A 94 5.20 -13.14 0.63
CA GLU A 94 6.03 -14.17 1.28
C GLU A 94 7.12 -14.75 0.38
N PRO A 95 6.89 -15.09 -0.90
CA PRO A 95 7.94 -15.66 -1.76
C PRO A 95 9.13 -14.72 -2.01
N TYR A 96 9.00 -13.44 -1.67
CA TYR A 96 9.94 -12.36 -2.00
C TYR A 96 10.56 -11.67 -0.79
N CYS A 97 10.11 -11.97 0.43
CA CYS A 97 10.59 -11.31 1.64
C CYS A 97 10.29 -12.08 2.94
N GLU A 98 11.08 -11.83 3.99
CA GLU A 98 10.81 -12.31 5.36
C GLU A 98 9.69 -11.52 6.06
N SER A 99 9.46 -10.27 5.63
CA SER A 99 8.38 -9.42 6.10
C SER A 99 8.03 -8.36 5.07
N TYR A 100 6.83 -7.81 5.20
CA TYR A 100 6.36 -6.65 4.42
C TYR A 100 6.17 -5.44 5.35
N GLN A 101 6.00 -4.27 4.75
CA GLN A 101 5.74 -3.00 5.42
C GLN A 101 4.78 -2.15 4.59
N LEU A 102 4.11 -1.19 5.22
CA LEU A 102 3.38 -0.14 4.52
C LEU A 102 4.37 0.73 3.75
N HIS A 103 4.16 0.86 2.46
CA HIS A 103 5.07 1.48 1.51
C HIS A 103 4.67 2.92 1.17
N PHE A 104 3.37 3.15 1.01
CA PHE A 104 2.80 4.41 0.53
C PHE A 104 1.39 4.58 1.06
N THR A 105 1.06 5.79 1.51
CA THR A 105 -0.30 6.18 1.85
C THR A 105 -0.69 7.47 1.16
N SER A 106 -1.83 7.51 0.49
CA SER A 106 -2.37 8.77 -0.02
C SER A 106 -3.87 8.74 -0.23
N ALA A 107 -4.55 9.81 0.17
CA ALA A 107 -5.88 10.11 -0.28
C ALA A 107 -5.78 10.92 -1.57
N ILE A 108 -6.34 10.38 -2.65
CA ILE A 108 -6.26 10.96 -3.99
C ILE A 108 -7.66 11.36 -4.43
N GLU A 109 -7.85 12.67 -4.59
CA GLU A 109 -9.07 13.28 -5.09
C GLU A 109 -8.85 13.70 -6.55
N ILE A 110 -9.49 13.00 -7.48
CA ILE A 110 -9.50 13.36 -8.90
C ILE A 110 -10.67 14.31 -9.14
N GLY A 111 -10.36 15.57 -9.42
CA GLY A 111 -11.35 16.61 -9.67
C GLY A 111 -11.95 16.59 -11.09
N PRO A 112 -13.02 17.37 -11.31
CA PRO A 112 -13.65 17.54 -12.60
C PRO A 112 -12.68 17.96 -13.71
N GLY A 113 -12.76 17.28 -14.86
CA GLY A 113 -11.96 17.58 -16.04
C GLY A 113 -10.52 17.05 -16.03
N GLU A 114 -10.13 16.27 -15.01
CA GLU A 114 -8.82 15.62 -14.99
C GLU A 114 -8.66 14.62 -16.15
N SER A 115 -7.47 14.61 -16.74
CA SER A 115 -7.09 13.65 -17.79
C SER A 115 -6.64 12.30 -17.22
N SER A 116 -6.84 11.22 -17.98
CA SER A 116 -6.28 9.92 -17.60
C SER A 116 -4.76 9.97 -17.44
N GLN A 117 -4.25 9.29 -16.40
CA GLN A 117 -2.82 9.08 -16.25
C GLN A 117 -2.29 8.17 -17.37
N ILE A 118 -0.99 8.31 -17.66
CA ILE A 118 -0.28 7.33 -18.49
C ILE A 118 -0.29 6.00 -17.75
N LEU A 119 -0.66 4.91 -18.43
CA LEU A 119 -0.61 3.58 -17.83
C LEU A 119 0.82 3.22 -17.44
N HIS A 120 1.00 2.83 -16.19
CA HIS A 120 2.30 2.56 -15.58
C HIS A 120 2.22 1.33 -14.68
N ARG A 121 3.38 0.94 -14.15
CA ARG A 121 3.54 -0.11 -13.16
C ARG A 121 4.20 0.50 -11.95
N ASP A 122 3.60 0.37 -10.77
CA ASP A 122 4.09 1.01 -9.55
C ASP A 122 5.48 0.49 -9.15
N ARG A 123 5.86 -0.73 -9.55
CA ARG A 123 7.22 -1.25 -9.36
C ARG A 123 8.32 -0.35 -9.94
N GLY A 124 7.95 0.55 -10.87
CA GLY A 124 8.84 1.53 -11.48
C GLY A 124 9.43 2.53 -10.50
N VAL A 125 8.88 2.68 -9.28
CA VAL A 125 9.43 3.57 -8.24
C VAL A 125 10.85 3.17 -7.80
N TRP A 126 11.19 1.88 -7.91
CA TRP A 126 12.57 1.37 -7.71
C TRP A 126 13.38 1.28 -9.01
N GLY A 127 12.93 1.97 -10.06
CA GLY A 127 13.56 1.96 -11.37
C GLY A 127 13.39 0.63 -12.10
N GLY A 128 14.44 0.19 -12.80
CA GLY A 128 14.46 -1.04 -13.61
C GLY A 128 15.30 -2.17 -13.02
N TYR A 129 15.73 -2.05 -11.77
CA TYR A 129 16.76 -2.92 -11.18
C TYR A 129 16.19 -4.16 -10.50
N ILE A 130 14.95 -4.10 -10.03
CA ILE A 130 14.31 -5.25 -9.38
C ILE A 130 13.91 -6.28 -10.45
N PRO A 131 14.42 -7.53 -10.37
CA PRO A 131 14.06 -8.58 -11.31
C PRO A 131 12.55 -8.75 -11.45
N ARG A 132 12.06 -8.94 -12.69
CA ARG A 132 10.61 -9.02 -12.95
C ARG A 132 9.90 -10.15 -12.21
N LYS A 133 10.61 -11.24 -11.92
CA LYS A 133 10.13 -12.37 -11.13
C LYS A 133 9.86 -12.05 -9.64
N ILE A 134 10.25 -10.86 -9.17
CA ILE A 134 9.97 -10.38 -7.83
C ILE A 134 8.81 -9.41 -7.93
N GLU A 135 7.71 -9.72 -7.23
CA GLU A 135 6.64 -8.78 -7.00
C GLU A 135 7.02 -7.83 -5.87
N THR A 136 6.78 -6.55 -6.10
CA THR A 136 7.29 -5.50 -5.23
C THR A 136 6.21 -4.83 -4.40
N GLN A 137 4.95 -4.94 -4.81
CA GLN A 137 3.84 -4.26 -4.16
C GLN A 137 2.58 -5.12 -4.17
N PHE A 138 1.84 -5.01 -3.07
CA PHE A 138 0.43 -5.36 -2.93
C PHE A 138 -0.30 -4.07 -2.56
N SER A 139 -1.25 -3.62 -3.38
CA SER A 139 -1.83 -2.28 -3.28
C SER A 139 -3.33 -2.36 -3.10
N THR A 140 -3.87 -1.46 -2.29
CA THR A 140 -5.32 -1.30 -2.08
C THR A 140 -5.76 0.12 -2.42
N VAL A 141 -6.95 0.24 -3.01
CA VAL A 141 -7.66 1.49 -3.26
C VAL A 141 -9.05 1.37 -2.68
N TRP A 142 -9.30 2.09 -1.60
CA TRP A 142 -10.59 2.12 -0.90
C TRP A 142 -11.47 3.23 -1.49
N ALA A 143 -12.66 2.86 -1.98
CA ALA A 143 -13.60 3.79 -2.58
C ALA A 143 -14.32 4.62 -1.51
N ILE A 144 -14.03 5.93 -1.42
CA ILE A 144 -14.69 6.84 -0.46
C ILE A 144 -15.97 7.46 -1.04
N ASN A 145 -16.09 7.41 -2.37
CA ASN A 145 -17.31 7.59 -3.13
C ASN A 145 -17.34 6.58 -4.29
N ASP A 146 -18.45 6.51 -5.03
CA ASP A 146 -18.59 5.60 -6.17
C ASP A 146 -17.50 5.86 -7.22
N PHE A 147 -16.89 4.79 -7.71
CA PHE A 147 -15.98 4.82 -8.84
C PHE A 147 -16.75 4.35 -10.07
N THR A 148 -16.71 5.16 -11.12
CA THR A 148 -17.33 4.90 -12.42
C THR A 148 -16.33 5.23 -13.51
N LYS A 149 -16.48 4.66 -14.69
CA LYS A 149 -15.63 4.99 -15.82
C LYS A 149 -15.64 6.49 -16.13
N GLU A 150 -16.79 7.15 -15.97
CA GLU A 150 -17.01 8.56 -16.26
C GLU A 150 -16.31 9.49 -15.26
N ASN A 151 -16.25 9.13 -13.97
CA ASN A 151 -15.58 9.94 -12.93
C ASN A 151 -14.13 9.53 -12.67
N GLY A 152 -13.56 8.76 -13.59
CA GLY A 152 -12.14 8.41 -13.60
C GLY A 152 -11.79 7.24 -12.69
N ALA A 153 -12.64 6.20 -12.58
CA ALA A 153 -12.26 4.93 -11.97
C ALA A 153 -10.85 4.47 -12.43
N THR A 154 -10.12 3.80 -11.54
CA THR A 154 -8.77 3.30 -11.85
C THR A 154 -8.84 2.36 -13.05
N GLN A 155 -8.03 2.65 -14.07
CA GLN A 155 -7.82 1.78 -15.21
C GLN A 155 -6.88 0.64 -14.81
N LEU A 156 -7.19 -0.57 -15.26
CA LEU A 156 -6.37 -1.77 -15.07
C LEU A 156 -6.30 -2.53 -16.39
N VAL A 157 -5.18 -3.18 -16.66
CA VAL A 157 -5.07 -4.13 -17.77
C VAL A 157 -4.83 -5.53 -17.20
N PRO A 158 -5.90 -6.34 -17.03
CA PRO A 158 -5.78 -7.67 -16.45
C PRO A 158 -4.74 -8.55 -17.16
N GLY A 159 -3.94 -9.28 -16.39
CA GLY A 159 -2.89 -10.17 -16.92
C GLY A 159 -1.61 -9.48 -17.41
N SER A 160 -1.57 -8.14 -17.45
CA SER A 160 -0.44 -7.38 -17.99
C SER A 160 0.84 -7.41 -17.14
N HIS A 161 0.77 -7.91 -15.91
CA HIS A 161 1.93 -8.22 -15.07
C HIS A 161 2.83 -9.29 -15.68
N LYS A 162 2.23 -10.22 -16.44
CA LYS A 162 2.91 -11.33 -17.15
C LYS A 162 3.48 -10.92 -18.51
N TRP A 163 3.15 -9.73 -19.03
CA TRP A 163 3.60 -9.27 -20.35
C TRP A 163 5.06 -8.82 -20.39
N ASP A 164 5.65 -8.89 -21.58
CA ASP A 164 6.90 -8.21 -21.89
C ASP A 164 6.84 -6.72 -21.55
N LYS A 165 7.98 -6.16 -21.09
CA LYS A 165 8.04 -4.83 -20.46
C LYS A 165 7.47 -3.71 -21.33
N ASN A 166 7.70 -3.81 -22.63
CA ASN A 166 7.39 -2.74 -23.58
C ASN A 166 6.04 -2.93 -24.29
N ARG A 167 5.31 -4.04 -24.04
CA ARG A 167 3.99 -4.25 -24.63
C ARG A 167 3.04 -3.17 -24.15
N GLN A 168 2.37 -2.51 -25.09
CA GLN A 168 1.30 -1.57 -24.82
C GLN A 168 -0.05 -2.29 -24.89
N PRO A 169 -1.05 -1.87 -24.10
CA PRO A 169 -2.38 -2.44 -24.17
C PRO A 169 -3.15 -1.88 -25.37
N GLU A 170 -4.04 -2.71 -25.93
CA GLU A 170 -5.12 -2.24 -26.80
C GLU A 170 -6.28 -1.67 -25.96
N ILE A 171 -7.14 -0.85 -26.56
CA ILE A 171 -8.21 -0.14 -25.85
C ILE A 171 -9.19 -1.10 -25.17
N ASP A 172 -9.50 -2.23 -25.80
CA ASP A 172 -10.43 -3.25 -25.30
C ASP A 172 -9.84 -4.15 -24.21
N GLU A 173 -8.52 -4.09 -24.00
CA GLU A 173 -7.80 -4.75 -22.89
C GLU A 173 -7.80 -3.91 -21.60
N ILE A 174 -8.22 -2.64 -21.66
CA ILE A 174 -8.26 -1.75 -20.51
C ILE A 174 -9.62 -1.87 -19.82
N ALA A 175 -9.61 -2.44 -18.61
CA ALA A 175 -10.72 -2.47 -17.68
C ALA A 175 -10.74 -1.22 -16.79
N TYR A 176 -11.88 -0.96 -16.16
CA TYR A 176 -12.06 0.10 -15.16
C TYR A 176 -12.54 -0.54 -13.86
N ALA A 177 -11.94 -0.15 -12.74
CA ALA A 177 -12.34 -0.58 -11.41
C ALA A 177 -13.58 0.21 -10.95
N GLU A 178 -14.71 -0.01 -11.62
CA GLU A 178 -16.00 0.57 -11.26
C GLU A 178 -16.57 -0.15 -10.05
N MET A 179 -16.83 0.58 -8.97
CA MET A 179 -17.24 0.00 -7.70
C MET A 179 -17.99 1.01 -6.84
N LYS A 180 -18.82 0.53 -5.92
CA LYS A 180 -19.56 1.38 -4.99
C LYS A 180 -18.68 1.91 -3.87
N ALA A 181 -19.02 3.08 -3.33
CA ALA A 181 -18.41 3.59 -2.12
C ALA A 181 -18.42 2.50 -1.02
N GLY A 182 -17.27 2.31 -0.38
CA GLY A 182 -17.04 1.25 0.61
C GLY A 182 -16.41 -0.02 0.05
N SER A 183 -16.32 -0.18 -1.27
CA SER A 183 -15.57 -1.29 -1.88
C SER A 183 -14.06 -1.05 -1.83
N VAL A 184 -13.28 -2.12 -1.95
CA VAL A 184 -11.81 -2.04 -2.06
C VAL A 184 -11.32 -2.73 -3.32
N PHE A 185 -10.56 -2.00 -4.12
CA PHE A 185 -9.84 -2.55 -5.27
C PHE A 185 -8.41 -2.92 -4.84
N ILE A 186 -8.02 -4.17 -5.08
CA ILE A 186 -6.69 -4.70 -4.81
C ILE A 186 -5.97 -4.92 -6.13
N TYR A 187 -4.70 -4.53 -6.23
CA TYR A 187 -3.87 -4.76 -7.41
C TYR A 187 -2.37 -4.93 -7.07
N THR A 188 -1.59 -5.42 -8.03
CA THR A 188 -0.15 -5.70 -7.84
C THR A 188 0.74 -4.61 -8.44
N GLY A 189 1.99 -4.49 -7.97
CA GLY A 189 2.95 -3.51 -8.50
C GLY A 189 3.38 -3.71 -9.96
N SER A 190 3.12 -4.89 -10.54
CA SER A 190 3.55 -5.24 -11.90
C SER A 190 2.48 -5.07 -12.98
N VAL A 191 1.23 -4.81 -12.61
CA VAL A 191 0.13 -4.63 -13.57
C VAL A 191 0.14 -3.21 -14.16
N LEU A 192 -0.21 -3.09 -15.44
CA LEU A 192 -0.48 -1.79 -16.05
C LEU A 192 -1.78 -1.22 -15.48
N HIS A 193 -1.69 -0.02 -14.95
CA HIS A 193 -2.83 0.69 -14.38
C HIS A 193 -2.59 2.22 -14.42
N GLY A 194 -3.62 2.99 -14.08
CA GLY A 194 -3.56 4.44 -13.96
C GLY A 194 -4.91 5.04 -13.62
N GLY A 195 -4.95 6.26 -13.07
CA GLY A 195 -6.21 6.98 -12.88
C GLY A 195 -6.91 7.27 -14.21
N GLY A 196 -8.21 7.01 -14.29
CA GLY A 196 -9.02 7.34 -15.47
C GLY A 196 -9.31 8.84 -15.58
N THR A 197 -9.82 9.24 -16.75
CA THR A 197 -10.31 10.61 -17.00
C THR A 197 -11.56 10.87 -16.16
N ASN A 198 -11.60 11.99 -15.44
CA ASN A 198 -12.82 12.45 -14.80
C ASN A 198 -13.53 13.47 -15.71
N SER A 199 -14.62 13.00 -16.33
CA SER A 199 -15.47 13.78 -17.24
C SER A 199 -16.74 14.33 -16.59
N THR A 200 -16.92 14.12 -15.27
CA THR A 200 -18.08 14.59 -14.51
C THR A 200 -17.78 15.95 -13.85
N ASP A 201 -18.76 16.48 -13.13
CA ASP A 201 -18.69 17.70 -12.31
C ASP A 201 -18.39 17.42 -10.83
N GLU A 202 -18.19 16.15 -10.45
CA GLU A 202 -17.94 15.71 -9.09
C GLU A 202 -16.54 15.12 -8.93
N SER A 203 -15.92 15.34 -7.77
CA SER A 203 -14.61 14.76 -7.47
C SER A 203 -14.72 13.28 -7.07
N ARG A 204 -13.74 12.47 -7.46
CA ARG A 204 -13.62 11.05 -7.10
C ARG A 204 -12.50 10.85 -6.08
N LEU A 205 -12.84 10.38 -4.88
CA LEU A 205 -11.90 10.25 -3.77
C LEU A 205 -11.62 8.78 -3.45
N GLY A 206 -10.35 8.40 -3.49
CA GLY A 206 -9.86 7.09 -3.04
C GLY A 206 -8.78 7.20 -1.99
N VAL A 207 -8.74 6.25 -1.06
CA VAL A 207 -7.61 6.07 -0.13
C VAL A 207 -6.74 4.94 -0.64
N PHE A 208 -5.45 5.21 -0.82
CA PHE A 208 -4.46 4.29 -1.37
C PHE A 208 -3.54 3.86 -0.24
N LEU A 209 -3.47 2.56 0.02
CA LEU A 209 -2.54 1.95 0.98
C LEU A 209 -1.79 0.83 0.26
N HIS A 210 -0.49 1.03 0.09
CA HIS A 210 0.36 0.06 -0.60
C HIS A 210 1.30 -0.60 0.39
N TYR A 211 1.56 -1.88 0.19
CA TYR A 211 2.48 -2.70 0.98
C TYR A 211 3.61 -3.18 0.09
N ALA A 212 4.82 -3.28 0.63
CA ALA A 212 5.99 -3.77 -0.09
C ALA A 212 6.86 -4.65 0.81
N PRO A 213 7.71 -5.52 0.23
CA PRO A 213 8.82 -6.14 0.96
C PRO A 213 9.56 -5.15 1.86
N SER A 214 9.82 -5.56 3.10
CA SER A 214 10.46 -4.71 4.12
C SER A 214 11.89 -4.29 3.76
N TRP A 215 12.53 -5.03 2.85
CA TRP A 215 13.86 -4.70 2.34
C TRP A 215 13.89 -3.63 1.24
N LEU A 216 12.73 -3.24 0.71
CA LEU A 216 12.61 -2.14 -0.23
C LEU A 216 12.45 -0.80 0.50
N ARG A 217 13.04 0.26 -0.05
CA ARG A 217 12.81 1.62 0.45
C ARG A 217 11.35 2.02 0.21
N GLN A 218 10.67 2.48 1.26
CA GLN A 218 9.31 3.04 1.17
C GLN A 218 9.26 4.29 0.27
N GLU A 219 8.18 4.45 -0.50
CA GLU A 219 7.93 5.63 -1.33
C GLU A 219 7.55 6.82 -0.44
N GLU A 220 6.67 6.60 0.54
CA GLU A 220 6.43 7.56 1.59
C GLU A 220 7.42 7.34 2.74
N ASN A 221 8.16 8.39 3.13
CA ASN A 221 9.06 8.30 4.27
C ASN A 221 8.28 8.34 5.60
N GLN A 222 7.83 7.17 6.07
CA GLN A 222 6.95 7.05 7.23
C GLN A 222 7.56 7.61 8.52
N TYR A 223 8.89 7.52 8.71
CA TYR A 223 9.54 8.10 9.89
C TYR A 223 9.45 9.64 9.95
N LEU A 224 9.26 10.30 8.80
CA LEU A 224 9.08 11.76 8.74
C LEU A 224 7.61 12.16 8.73
N SER A 225 6.75 11.35 8.10
CA SER A 225 5.29 11.55 8.17
C SER A 225 4.76 11.27 9.58
N CYS A 226 5.38 10.33 10.30
CA CYS A 226 5.02 9.88 11.64
C CYS A 226 6.29 9.82 12.51
N PRO A 227 6.88 10.96 12.93
CA PRO A 227 8.06 10.97 13.79
C PRO A 227 7.78 10.32 15.16
N PRO A 228 8.79 10.00 15.98
CA PRO A 228 8.61 9.24 17.22
C PRO A 228 7.53 9.80 18.16
N GLU A 229 7.44 11.13 18.31
CA GLU A 229 6.42 11.81 19.14
C GLU A 229 4.98 11.70 18.60
N VAL A 230 4.83 11.31 17.33
CA VAL A 230 3.54 10.95 16.73
C VAL A 230 3.34 9.43 16.85
N ALA A 231 4.34 8.65 16.44
CA ALA A 231 4.28 7.19 16.41
C ALA A 231 4.16 6.54 17.79
N GLU A 232 4.59 7.20 18.87
CA GLU A 232 4.42 6.72 20.25
C GLU A 232 2.96 6.46 20.64
N LYS A 233 2.02 7.11 19.93
CA LYS A 233 0.57 7.00 20.16
C LYS A 233 -0.06 5.84 19.39
N PHE A 234 0.66 5.28 18.41
CA PHE A 234 0.16 4.20 17.57
C PHE A 234 0.26 2.85 18.29
N SER A 235 -0.49 1.84 17.84
CA SER A 235 -0.28 0.48 18.33
C SER A 235 1.10 -0.05 17.93
N PRO A 236 1.68 -1.02 18.68
CA PRO A 236 2.93 -1.68 18.28
C PRO A 236 2.88 -2.27 16.86
N GLU A 237 1.72 -2.80 16.46
CA GLU A 237 1.49 -3.39 15.14
C GLU A 237 1.60 -2.33 14.05
N LEU A 238 0.96 -1.16 14.23
CA LEU A 238 1.06 -0.07 13.26
C LEU A 238 2.49 0.48 13.18
N ARG A 239 3.17 0.65 14.33
CA ARG A 239 4.56 1.09 14.36
C ARG A 239 5.45 0.13 13.55
N SER A 240 5.30 -1.18 13.77
CA SER A 240 6.03 -2.18 13.00
C SER A 240 5.73 -2.07 11.51
N LEU A 241 4.44 -2.00 11.15
CA LEU A 241 3.98 -1.93 9.76
C LEU A 241 4.51 -0.70 9.02
N ILE A 242 4.59 0.47 9.66
CA ILE A 242 5.13 1.69 9.04
C ILE A 242 6.66 1.75 9.02
N GLY A 243 7.34 0.73 9.54
CA GLY A 243 8.80 0.60 9.47
C GLY A 243 9.54 0.88 10.77
N TYR A 244 8.87 1.16 11.90
CA TYR A 244 9.52 1.11 13.23
C TYR A 244 9.72 -0.35 13.68
N SER A 245 10.26 -1.17 12.79
CA SER A 245 10.70 -2.54 13.02
C SER A 245 11.78 -2.91 12.02
N LYS A 246 12.57 -3.95 12.33
CA LYS A 246 13.52 -4.48 11.36
C LYS A 246 12.82 -5.31 10.26
N GLY A 247 13.34 -5.20 9.05
CA GLY A 247 12.93 -5.99 7.88
C GLY A 247 13.70 -7.31 7.71
N GLY A 248 14.36 -7.79 8.76
CA GLY A 248 15.26 -8.95 8.75
C GLY A 248 16.20 -8.89 9.96
N TYR A 249 17.21 -9.77 10.00
CA TYR A 249 18.10 -9.87 11.16
C TYR A 249 18.77 -8.53 11.54
N VAL A 250 19.33 -7.81 10.54
CA VAL A 250 20.00 -6.50 10.73
C VAL A 250 19.24 -5.36 10.04
N LEU A 251 18.45 -5.65 9.01
CA LEU A 251 17.96 -4.60 8.11
C LEU A 251 16.98 -3.65 8.82
N GLY A 252 17.30 -2.35 8.82
CA GLY A 252 16.48 -1.33 9.47
C GLY A 252 16.80 -1.08 10.94
N PHE A 253 17.92 -1.60 11.47
CA PHE A 253 18.39 -1.22 12.81
C PHE A 253 18.63 0.29 12.93
N PHE A 254 18.61 0.81 14.16
CA PHE A 254 19.11 2.15 14.45
C PHE A 254 20.18 2.12 15.53
N SER A 255 20.99 3.18 15.55
CA SER A 255 21.94 3.50 16.62
C SER A 255 21.46 4.76 17.33
N ASP A 256 21.35 4.76 18.66
CA ASP A 256 21.01 5.98 19.39
C ASP A 256 22.22 6.92 19.42
N PRO A 257 22.17 8.10 18.77
CA PRO A 257 23.31 9.02 18.73
C PRO A 257 23.65 9.63 20.10
N ASN A 258 22.78 9.48 21.10
CA ASN A 258 22.99 9.98 22.45
C ASN A 258 23.44 8.88 23.43
N ASP A 259 23.39 7.61 23.05
CA ASP A 259 23.86 6.53 23.89
C ASP A 259 25.40 6.56 23.96
N LYS A 260 25.91 6.75 25.18
CA LYS A 260 27.36 6.75 25.46
C LYS A 260 27.80 5.47 26.17
N GLU A 261 26.87 4.57 26.48
CA GLU A 261 27.12 3.30 27.14
C GLU A 261 27.34 2.16 26.13
N GLY A 262 27.07 2.40 24.84
CA GLY A 262 27.27 1.44 23.75
C GLY A 262 26.29 0.28 23.77
N LYS A 263 25.11 0.48 24.37
CA LYS A 263 24.05 -0.53 24.52
C LYS A 263 23.06 -0.51 23.37
N LEU A 264 22.97 0.61 22.63
CA LEU A 264 22.00 0.86 21.56
C LEU A 264 22.68 1.10 20.21
N GLU A 265 23.82 0.45 19.94
CA GLU A 265 24.57 0.60 18.68
C GLU A 265 23.91 -0.12 17.48
N SER A 266 23.20 -1.22 17.74
CA SER A 266 22.45 -1.94 16.72
C SER A 266 21.22 -2.58 17.34
N VAL A 267 20.15 -1.80 17.41
CA VAL A 267 18.88 -2.22 18.03
C VAL A 267 17.71 -2.03 17.08
N SER A 268 16.63 -2.75 17.36
CA SER A 268 15.39 -2.62 16.61
C SER A 268 14.72 -1.26 16.88
N PRO A 269 14.19 -0.56 15.86
CA PRO A 269 13.54 0.74 16.03
C PRO A 269 12.48 0.81 17.12
N GLU A 270 11.80 -0.29 17.43
CA GLU A 270 10.80 -0.41 18.50
C GLU A 270 11.36 0.01 19.88
N LYS A 271 12.67 -0.15 20.12
CA LYS A 271 13.31 0.22 21.40
C LYS A 271 13.15 1.69 21.74
N ILE A 272 12.96 2.56 20.75
CA ILE A 272 12.72 3.99 20.99
C ILE A 272 11.44 4.23 21.81
N PHE A 273 10.50 3.28 21.80
CA PHE A 273 9.24 3.36 22.51
C PHE A 273 9.19 2.56 23.82
N GLY A 274 10.34 2.03 24.29
CA GLY A 274 10.45 1.26 25.53
C GLY A 274 10.97 -0.16 25.33
N GLU A 275 10.70 -1.04 26.30
CA GLU A 275 11.11 -2.46 26.19
C GLU A 275 10.29 -3.18 25.11
N SER A 276 10.94 -3.51 24.01
CA SER A 276 10.40 -4.35 22.94
C SER A 276 11.12 -5.70 22.91
N LYS A 277 10.37 -6.77 22.61
CA LYS A 277 10.91 -8.06 22.18
C LYS A 277 10.95 -8.07 20.67
N ASP A 278 12.10 -7.74 20.10
CA ASP A 278 12.28 -7.89 18.66
C ASP A 278 12.42 -9.38 18.34
N LYS A 279 11.67 -9.85 17.33
CA LYS A 279 11.68 -11.26 16.90
C LYS A 279 13.06 -11.73 16.41
N PHE A 280 13.96 -10.81 16.09
CA PHE A 280 15.33 -11.08 15.68
C PHE A 280 16.35 -10.99 16.84
N GLU A 281 15.95 -10.64 18.06
CA GLU A 281 16.86 -10.57 19.23
C GLU A 281 17.26 -11.96 19.75
N SER A 282 16.45 -12.99 19.53
CA SER A 282 16.81 -14.36 19.90
C SER A 282 17.81 -14.94 18.91
N LEU A 283 19.08 -14.64 19.10
CA LEU A 283 20.17 -15.36 18.46
C LEU A 283 20.11 -16.85 18.83
N ALA A 284 20.13 -17.71 17.83
CA ALA A 284 20.53 -19.10 18.04
C ALA A 284 21.94 -19.08 18.65
N THR A 285 22.10 -19.65 19.85
CA THR A 285 23.43 -19.92 20.41
C THR A 285 24.19 -20.83 19.44
N PRO A 286 25.53 -20.91 19.50
CA PRO A 286 26.30 -21.88 18.72
C PRO A 286 25.73 -23.32 18.82
N GLU A 287 25.12 -23.66 19.96
CA GLU A 287 24.45 -24.95 20.20
C GLU A 287 23.11 -25.10 19.45
N ASN A 288 22.40 -24.01 19.20
CA ASN A 288 21.15 -23.99 18.44
C ASN A 288 21.40 -24.02 16.92
N LEU A 289 22.47 -23.39 16.44
CA LEU A 289 22.86 -23.42 15.01
C LEU A 289 23.28 -24.82 14.52
N VAL A 290 23.86 -25.64 15.40
CA VAL A 290 24.25 -27.03 15.08
C VAL A 290 23.01 -27.94 14.95
N LYS A 291 21.92 -27.65 15.67
CA LYS A 291 20.68 -28.45 15.60
C LYS A 291 19.83 -28.17 14.36
N GLU A 292 19.90 -26.96 13.82
CA GLU A 292 19.14 -26.60 12.62
C GLU A 292 19.81 -27.07 11.32
N SER A 293 21.13 -27.22 11.30
CA SER A 293 21.88 -27.75 10.15
C SER A 293 21.87 -29.28 10.01
N THR A 294 21.24 -29.98 10.97
CA THR A 294 21.14 -31.45 11.00
C THR A 294 19.70 -31.98 10.84
N LYS A 295 18.77 -31.14 10.39
CA LYS A 295 17.42 -31.55 9.98
C LYS A 295 17.21 -31.42 8.48
#